data_AF-A0A975QK10-F1
#
_entry.id   AF-A0A975QK10-F1
#
_cell.length_a   1.000
_cell.length_b   1.000
_cell.length_c   1.000
_cell.angle_alpha   90.00
_cell.angle_beta   90.00
_cell.angle_gamma   90.00
#
_symmetry.space_group_name_H-M   'P 1'
#
loop_
_entity.id
_entity.type
_entity.pdbx_description
1 polymer ?
#
loop_
_entity_poly.entity_id
_entity_poly.type
_entity_poly.pdbx_seq_one_letter_code
_entity_poly.pdbx_strand_id
1 'polypeptide(L)'
;MFVTAAVFAGLAYQSWATLDAGAPAPVVRELWVQVVLASLVTLGLVALALPVRRAGHVLWRAAQFGALVALGVAVSALNSAARLADTPLLLVALLVALFAIVTNIALWSTSVRRWCSS
;
A
#
# COMPACT_ATOMS: atom_id res chain seq x y z
N MET A 1 -5.98 -3.46 7.41
CA MET A 1 -4.60 -3.99 7.42
C MET A 1 -4.47 -5.29 6.65
N PHE A 2 -5.09 -6.42 7.04
CA PHE A 2 -5.01 -7.66 6.24
C PHE A 2 -5.59 -7.50 4.82
N VAL A 3 -6.81 -6.95 4.70
CA VAL A 3 -7.41 -6.67 3.38
C VAL A 3 -6.55 -5.69 2.59
N THR A 4 -6.07 -4.62 3.22
CA THR A 4 -5.11 -3.68 2.64
C THR A 4 -3.87 -4.39 2.09
N ALA A 5 -3.28 -5.29 2.88
CA ALA A 5 -2.11 -6.07 2.47
C ALA A 5 -2.40 -6.96 1.25
N ALA A 6 -3.56 -7.62 1.21
CA ALA A 6 -3.96 -8.42 0.06
C ALA A 6 -4.06 -7.58 -1.23
N VAL A 7 -4.56 -6.35 -1.13
CA VAL A 7 -4.66 -5.43 -2.28
C VAL A 7 -3.26 -4.96 -2.72
N PHE A 8 -2.33 -4.70 -1.80
CA PHE A 8 -0.91 -4.42 -2.15
C PHE A 8 -0.19 -5.63 -2.75
N ALA A 9 -0.52 -6.85 -2.32
CA ALA A 9 -0.01 -8.07 -2.95
C ALA A 9 -0.51 -8.17 -4.40
N GLY A 10 -1.77 -7.83 -4.65
CA GLY A 10 -2.34 -7.71 -5.98
C GLY A 10 -1.62 -6.68 -6.86
N LEU A 11 -1.19 -5.54 -6.30
CA LEU A 11 -0.38 -4.55 -7.01
C LEU A 11 1.00 -5.09 -7.41
N ALA A 12 1.66 -5.81 -6.50
CA ALA A 12 2.94 -6.46 -6.78
C ALA A 12 2.79 -7.48 -7.90
N TYR A 13 1.75 -8.32 -7.84
CA TYR A 13 1.43 -9.30 -8.87
C TYR A 13 1.14 -8.63 -10.21
N GLN A 14 0.29 -7.60 -10.25
CA GLN A 14 -0.07 -6.93 -11.50
C GLN A 14 1.15 -6.24 -12.13
N SER A 15 2.00 -5.60 -11.32
CA SER A 15 3.22 -4.94 -11.81
C SER A 15 4.23 -5.95 -12.37
N TRP A 16 4.32 -7.14 -11.76
CA TRP A 16 5.11 -8.24 -12.27
C TRP A 16 4.52 -8.84 -13.56
N ALA A 17 3.20 -9.01 -13.63
CA ALA A 17 2.52 -9.50 -14.82
C ALA A 17 2.72 -8.56 -16.02
N THR A 18 2.69 -7.24 -15.80
CA THR A 18 3.02 -6.25 -16.84
C THR A 18 4.48 -6.34 -17.30
N LEU A 19 5.43 -6.66 -16.40
CA LEU A 19 6.83 -6.93 -16.77
C LEU A 19 6.95 -8.20 -17.62
N ASP A 20 6.31 -9.29 -17.19
CA ASP A 20 6.36 -10.59 -17.88
C ASP A 20 5.71 -10.55 -19.27
N ALA A 21 4.70 -9.69 -19.45
CA ALA A 21 4.06 -9.42 -20.74
C ALA A 21 4.93 -8.61 -21.73
N GLY A 22 6.15 -8.22 -21.35
CA GLY A 22 7.10 -7.52 -22.23
C GLY A 22 6.95 -5.99 -22.22
N ALA A 23 6.92 -5.39 -21.03
CA ALA A 23 6.84 -3.93 -20.88
C ALA A 23 7.97 -3.19 -21.64
N PRO A 24 7.69 -1.99 -22.19
CA PRO A 24 8.71 -1.18 -22.86
C PRO A 24 9.93 -0.88 -21.96
N ALA A 25 11.13 -0.97 -22.52
CA ALA A 25 12.39 -0.71 -21.80
C ALA A 25 12.42 0.53 -20.87
N PRO A 26 11.86 1.71 -21.23
CA PRO A 26 11.91 2.88 -20.35
C PRO A 26 11.14 2.72 -19.03
N VAL A 27 10.17 1.79 -18.95
CA VAL A 27 9.29 1.62 -17.78
C VAL A 27 9.61 0.38 -16.96
N VAL A 28 10.48 -0.51 -17.44
CA VAL A 28 10.88 -1.75 -16.76
C VAL A 28 11.44 -1.48 -15.35
N ARG A 29 12.32 -0.47 -15.22
CA ARG A 29 12.90 -0.12 -13.92
C ARG A 29 11.83 0.37 -12.93
N GLU A 30 10.90 1.19 -13.39
CA GLU A 30 9.83 1.73 -12.55
C GLU A 30 8.90 0.61 -12.07
N LEU A 31 8.52 -0.31 -12.95
CA LEU A 31 7.70 -1.48 -12.59
C LEU A 31 8.41 -2.40 -11.58
N TRP A 32 9.72 -2.62 -11.70
CA TRP A 32 10.47 -3.38 -10.70
C TRP A 32 10.49 -2.72 -9.34
N VAL A 33 10.70 -1.39 -9.29
CA VAL A 33 10.60 -0.62 -8.04
C VAL A 33 9.20 -0.77 -7.45
N GLN A 34 8.16 -0.72 -8.28
CA GLN A 34 6.77 -0.91 -7.88
C GLN A 34 6.54 -2.29 -7.23
N VAL A 35 7.03 -3.36 -7.85
CA VAL A 35 6.97 -4.74 -7.31
C VAL A 35 7.63 -4.83 -5.94
N VAL A 36 8.85 -4.29 -5.80
CA VAL A 36 9.61 -4.34 -4.54
C VAL A 36 8.89 -3.57 -3.45
N LEU A 37 8.47 -2.33 -3.73
CA LEU A 37 7.77 -1.48 -2.76
C LEU A 37 6.44 -2.10 -2.32
N ALA A 38 5.64 -2.59 -3.27
CA ALA A 38 4.35 -3.22 -2.96
C ALA A 38 4.53 -4.50 -2.12
N SER A 39 5.57 -5.28 -2.39
CA SER A 39 5.92 -6.48 -1.60
C SER A 39 6.34 -6.12 -0.18
N LEU A 40 7.20 -5.11 -0.01
CA LEU A 40 7.63 -4.62 1.31
C LEU A 40 6.46 -4.07 2.12
N VAL A 41 5.57 -3.28 1.49
CA VAL A 41 4.36 -2.76 2.15
C VAL A 41 3.43 -3.91 2.56
N THR A 42 3.25 -4.91 1.71
CA THR A 42 2.44 -6.09 2.03
C THR A 42 2.95 -6.78 3.30
N LEU A 43 4.25 -7.09 3.34
CA LEU A 43 4.88 -7.72 4.50
C LEU A 43 4.79 -6.84 5.74
N GLY A 44 5.04 -5.54 5.60
CA GLY A 44 4.92 -4.57 6.69
C GLY A 44 3.51 -4.52 7.27
N LEU A 45 2.48 -4.46 6.42
CA LEU A 45 1.07 -4.43 6.85
C LEU A 45 0.65 -5.74 7.54
N VAL A 46 1.12 -6.89 7.08
CA VAL A 46 0.88 -8.19 7.73
C VAL A 46 1.56 -8.24 9.09
N ALA A 47 2.84 -7.86 9.15
CA ALA A 47 3.63 -7.85 10.39
C ALA A 47 3.03 -6.90 11.44
N LEU A 48 2.50 -5.74 11.00
CA LEU A 48 1.92 -4.73 11.88
C LEU A 48 0.46 -5.03 12.27
N ALA A 49 -0.26 -5.88 11.54
CA ALA A 49 -1.65 -6.20 11.83
C ALA A 49 -1.87 -6.85 13.21
N LEU A 50 -0.97 -7.76 13.61
CA LEU A 50 -1.02 -8.43 14.91
C LEU A 50 -0.70 -7.50 16.10
N PRO A 51 0.40 -6.71 16.08
CA PRO A 51 0.73 -5.84 17.19
C PRO A 51 -0.21 -4.64 17.33
N VAL A 52 -0.85 -4.16 16.26
CA VAL A 52 -1.91 -3.14 16.34
C VAL A 52 -3.06 -3.60 17.25
N ARG A 53 -3.40 -4.90 17.23
CA ARG A 53 -4.40 -5.48 18.14
C ARG A 53 -3.96 -5.47 19.61
N ARG A 54 -2.65 -5.47 19.88
CA ARG A 54 -2.08 -5.46 21.24
C ARG A 54 -1.93 -4.05 21.83
N ALA A 55 -2.29 -3.00 21.09
CA ALA A 55 -2.47 -1.62 21.57
C ALA A 55 -1.27 -0.94 22.27
N GLY A 56 -0.03 -1.38 21.99
CA GLY A 56 1.19 -0.73 22.48
C GLY A 56 1.52 0.56 21.71
N HIS A 57 1.94 1.61 22.41
CA HIS A 57 2.10 2.96 21.84
C HIS A 57 3.17 3.05 20.73
N VAL A 58 4.31 2.38 20.89
CA VAL A 58 5.38 2.34 19.88
C VAL A 58 4.93 1.60 18.61
N LEU A 59 4.26 0.46 18.79
CA LEU A 59 3.74 -0.37 17.70
C LEU A 59 2.63 0.36 16.93
N TRP A 60 1.86 1.19 17.63
CA TRP A 60 0.87 2.07 17.01
C TRP A 60 1.51 3.14 16.11
N ARG A 61 2.54 3.83 16.58
CA ARG A 61 3.25 4.83 15.77
C ARG A 61 3.95 4.20 14.56
N ALA A 62 4.51 3.01 14.73
CA ALA A 62 5.07 2.24 13.61
C ALA A 62 3.99 1.91 12.56
N ALA A 63 2.78 1.54 12.99
CA ALA A 63 1.65 1.29 12.10
C ALA A 63 1.18 2.55 11.36
N GLN A 64 1.17 3.71 12.02
CA GLN A 64 0.86 4.99 11.39
C GLN A 64 1.90 5.38 10.33
N PHE A 65 3.19 5.22 10.63
CA PHE A 65 4.25 5.44 9.66
C PHE A 65 4.12 4.48 8.47
N GLY A 66 3.91 3.19 8.72
CA GLY A 66 3.68 2.19 7.67
C GLY A 66 2.47 2.51 6.80
N ALA A 67 1.40 3.08 7.35
CA ALA A 67 0.24 3.52 6.60
C ALA A 67 0.53 4.71 5.68
N LEU A 68 1.38 5.66 6.11
CA LEU A 68 1.84 6.75 5.24
C LEU A 68 2.72 6.23 4.11
N VAL A 69 3.63 5.29 4.38
CA VAL A 69 4.45 4.64 3.35
C VAL A 69 3.55 3.92 2.33
N ALA A 70 2.56 3.17 2.80
CA ALA A 70 1.59 2.51 1.92
C ALA A 70 0.87 3.52 1.01
N LEU A 71 0.45 4.68 1.55
CA LEU A 71 -0.17 5.73 0.75
C LEU A 71 0.78 6.29 -0.32
N GLY A 72 2.05 6.51 0.02
CA GLY A 72 3.07 6.95 -0.94
C GLY A 72 3.24 5.96 -2.10
N VAL A 73 3.29 4.65 -1.80
CA VAL A 73 3.37 3.60 -2.82
C VAL A 73 2.12 3.57 -3.70
N ALA A 74 0.93 3.78 -3.12
CA ALA A 74 -0.32 3.84 -3.88
C ALA A 74 -0.36 5.02 -4.86
N VAL A 75 0.09 6.21 -4.43
CA VAL A 75 0.19 7.39 -5.30
C VAL A 75 1.20 7.15 -6.42
N SER A 76 2.36 6.55 -6.11
CA SER A 76 3.34 6.15 -7.13
C SER A 76 2.72 5.20 -8.16
N ALA A 77 1.94 4.22 -7.70
CA ALA A 77 1.25 3.26 -8.59
C ALA A 77 0.29 3.95 -9.55
N LEU A 78 -0.51 4.89 -9.05
CA LEU A 78 -1.44 5.66 -9.87
C LEU A 78 -0.71 6.51 -10.92
N ASN A 79 0.41 7.15 -10.53
CA ASN A 79 1.23 7.91 -11.46
C ASN A 79 1.84 7.02 -12.56
N SER A 80 2.37 5.85 -12.19
CA SER A 80 2.87 4.88 -13.17
C SER A 80 1.76 4.37 -14.09
N ALA A 81 0.60 4.04 -13.55
CA ALA A 81 -0.57 3.63 -14.35
C ALA A 81 -0.96 4.67 -15.39
N ALA A 82 -1.01 5.94 -14.98
CA ALA A 82 -1.35 7.05 -15.86
C ALA A 82 -0.31 7.24 -16.97
N ARG A 83 0.98 7.07 -16.68
CA ARG A 83 2.06 7.16 -17.67
C ARG A 83 2.04 6.01 -18.68
N LEU A 84 1.73 4.80 -18.21
CA LEU A 84 1.67 3.59 -19.02
C LEU A 84 0.38 3.46 -19.83
N ALA A 85 -0.65 4.26 -19.51
CA ALA A 85 -2.01 4.12 -20.04
C ALA A 85 -2.57 2.68 -19.89
N ASP A 86 -2.10 1.96 -18.85
CA ASP A 86 -2.42 0.56 -18.60
C ASP A 86 -3.68 0.46 -17.72
N THR A 87 -4.80 0.07 -18.33
CA THR A 87 -6.12 0.02 -17.67
C THR A 87 -6.21 -0.96 -16.50
N PRO A 88 -5.72 -2.22 -16.57
CA PRO A 88 -5.70 -3.09 -15.40
C PRO A 88 -4.79 -2.58 -14.29
N LEU A 89 -3.62 -2.01 -14.62
CA LEU A 89 -2.73 -1.42 -13.61
C LEU A 89 -3.40 -0.22 -12.91
N LEU A 90 -4.14 0.61 -13.67
CA LEU A 90 -4.91 1.73 -13.14
C LEU A 90 -6.01 1.27 -12.18
N LEU A 91 -6.78 0.24 -12.55
CA LEU A 91 -7.84 -0.31 -11.69
C LEU A 91 -7.26 -0.83 -10.37
N VAL A 92 -6.17 -1.59 -10.43
CA VAL A 92 -5.51 -2.11 -9.23
C VAL A 92 -4.94 -0.97 -8.38
N ALA A 93 -4.25 0.00 -8.99
CA ALA A 93 -3.70 1.17 -8.30
C ALA A 93 -4.80 2.00 -7.61
N LEU A 94 -5.97 2.15 -8.23
CA LEU A 94 -7.14 2.82 -7.65
C LEU A 94 -7.64 2.11 -6.39
N LEU A 95 -7.78 0.78 -6.44
CA LEU A 95 -8.16 -0.02 -5.27
C LEU A 95 -7.13 0.12 -4.15
N VAL A 96 -5.84 0.03 -4.48
CA VAL A 96 -4.74 0.19 -3.52
C VAL A 96 -4.82 1.55 -2.82
N ALA A 97 -5.02 2.63 -3.59
CA ALA A 97 -5.13 3.98 -3.05
C ALA A 97 -6.33 4.12 -2.11
N LEU A 98 -7.49 3.60 -2.50
CA LEU A 98 -8.69 3.63 -1.67
C LEU A 98 -8.48 2.92 -0.33
N PHE A 99 -7.90 1.71 -0.35
CA PHE A 99 -7.62 0.97 0.88
C PHE A 99 -6.51 1.59 1.73
N ALA A 100 -5.51 2.24 1.11
CA ALA A 100 -4.48 2.99 1.83
C ALA A 100 -5.10 4.20 2.56
N ILE A 101 -6.00 4.94 1.91
CA ILE A 101 -6.72 6.07 2.52
C ILE A 101 -7.58 5.58 3.69
N VAL A 102 -8.40 4.54 3.50
CA VAL A 102 -9.24 3.98 4.57
C VAL A 102 -8.39 3.54 5.76
N THR A 103 -7.25 2.88 5.52
CA THR A 103 -6.35 2.43 6.58
C THR A 103 -5.74 3.60 7.34
N ASN A 104 -5.35 4.68 6.66
CA ASN A 104 -4.89 5.90 7.30
C ASN A 104 -6.00 6.52 8.16
N ILE A 105 -7.20 6.76 7.61
CA ILE A 105 -8.31 7.33 8.36
C ILE A 105 -8.60 6.49 9.62
N ALA A 106 -8.62 5.16 9.50
CA ALA A 106 -8.85 4.26 10.62
C ALA A 106 -7.77 4.39 11.71
N LEU A 107 -6.48 4.41 11.35
CA LEU A 107 -5.35 4.51 12.31
C LEU A 107 -5.21 5.90 12.94
N TRP A 108 -5.61 6.95 12.25
CA TRP A 108 -5.48 8.31 12.79
C TRP A 108 -6.72 8.67 13.64
N SER A 109 -7.93 8.26 13.24
CA SER A 109 -9.17 8.52 14.00
C SER A 109 -9.30 7.73 15.31
N THR A 110 -8.80 6.50 15.35
CA THR A 110 -8.81 5.67 16.57
C THR A 110 -7.91 6.23 17.67
N SER A 111 -6.80 6.90 17.31
CA SER A 111 -5.98 7.63 18.27
C SER A 111 -6.77 8.78 18.90
N VAL A 112 -7.47 9.57 18.08
CA VAL A 112 -8.31 10.68 18.56
C VAL A 112 -9.36 10.18 19.55
N ARG A 113 -10.08 9.09 19.22
CA ARG A 113 -11.09 8.52 20.13
C ARG A 113 -10.51 8.07 21.47
N ARG A 114 -9.33 7.42 21.48
CA ARG A 114 -8.72 6.92 22.72
C ARG A 114 -8.26 8.06 23.65
N TRP A 115 -7.81 9.17 23.07
CA TRP A 115 -7.38 10.36 23.83
C TRP A 115 -8.56 11.20 24.32
N CYS A 116 -9.68 11.22 23.59
CA CYS A 116 -10.91 11.84 24.09
C CYS A 116 -11.60 11.03 25.20
N SER A 117 -11.29 9.74 25.33
CA SER A 117 -11.85 8.86 26.38
C SER A 117 -11.01 8.78 27.66
N SER A 118 -9.85 9.42 27.68
CA SER A 118 -8.91 9.47 28.82
C SER A 118 -8.88 10.86 29.43
#